data_AF-A0A2V9BJT4-F1
#
_entry.id   AF-A0A2V9BJT4-F1
#
_cell.length_a   1.000
_cell.length_b   1.000
_cell.length_c   1.000
_cell.angle_alpha   90.00
_cell.angle_beta   90.00
_cell.angle_gamma   90.00
#
_symmetry.space_group_name_H-M   'P 1'
#
loop_
_entity.id
_entity.type
_entity.pdbx_description
1 polymer ?
#
loop_
_entity_poly.entity_id
_entity_poly.type
_entity_poly.pdbx_seq_one_letter_code
_entity_poly.pdbx_strand_id
1 'polypeptide(L)' 'DRSAKNYAFVDAVARKNVSLTIANIREKSSVLRDLESSGGIKIAGSMYNLETGIAEFFA' A
#
# COMPACT_ATOMS: atom_id res chain seq x y z
N ASP A 1 -18.34 -11.56 -12.52
CA ASP A 1 -17.93 -10.56 -13.52
C ASP A 1 -16.67 -9.85 -13.04
N ARG A 2 -15.57 -9.90 -13.80
CA ARG A 2 -14.27 -9.24 -13.50
C ARG A 2 -13.95 -8.20 -14.59
N SER A 3 -14.95 -7.44 -15.01
CA SER A 3 -14.76 -6.40 -16.02
C SER A 3 -14.29 -5.09 -15.38
N ALA A 4 -13.37 -4.40 -16.06
CA ALA A 4 -12.78 -3.11 -15.69
C ALA A 4 -13.79 -1.95 -15.49
N LYS A 5 -15.10 -2.22 -15.59
CA LYS A 5 -16.17 -1.28 -15.28
C LYS A 5 -16.49 -1.17 -13.79
N ASN A 6 -16.00 -2.10 -12.97
CA ASN A 6 -16.32 -2.12 -11.54
C ASN A 6 -15.23 -1.41 -10.73
N TYR A 7 -15.31 -0.08 -10.67
CA TYR A 7 -14.38 0.77 -9.92
C TYR A 7 -14.14 0.24 -8.51
N ALA A 8 -15.18 -0.23 -7.82
CA ALA A 8 -15.06 -0.83 -6.48
C ALA A 8 -14.17 -2.09 -6.43
N PHE A 9 -14.16 -2.92 -7.49
CA PHE A 9 -13.32 -4.11 -7.57
C PHE A 9 -11.86 -3.75 -7.85
N VAL A 10 -11.62 -2.86 -8.82
CA VAL A 10 -10.25 -2.40 -9.16
C VAL A 10 -9.62 -1.70 -7.96
N ASP A 11 -10.39 -0.87 -7.26
CA ASP A 11 -9.99 -0.15 -6.07
C ASP A 11 -9.69 -1.09 -4.88
N ALA A 12 -10.53 -2.13 -4.67
CA ALA A 12 -10.25 -3.16 -3.68
C ALA A 12 -8.98 -3.97 -3.98
N VAL A 13 -8.74 -4.31 -5.26
CA VAL A 13 -7.52 -5.02 -5.68
C VAL A 13 -6.30 -4.12 -5.53
N ALA A 14 -6.38 -2.84 -5.90
CA ALA A 14 -5.30 -1.87 -5.72
C ALA A 14 -4.93 -1.72 -4.24
N ARG A 15 -5.92 -1.51 -3.36
CA ARG A 15 -5.72 -1.49 -1.90
C ARG A 15 -5.05 -2.75 -1.39
N LYS A 16 -5.52 -3.92 -1.84
CA LYS A 16 -4.96 -5.20 -1.42
C LYS A 16 -3.51 -5.34 -1.86
N ASN A 17 -3.16 -4.91 -3.07
CA ASN A 17 -1.79 -4.91 -3.58
C ASN A 17 -0.87 -4.00 -2.78
N VAL A 18 -1.32 -2.81 -2.38
CA VAL A 18 -0.54 -1.90 -1.53
C VAL A 18 -0.27 -2.54 -0.17
N SER A 19 -1.30 -3.10 0.47
CA SER A 19 -1.16 -3.81 1.75
C SER A 19 -0.19 -5.01 1.65
N LEU A 20 -0.32 -5.83 0.60
CA LEU A 20 0.61 -6.95 0.36
C LEU A 20 2.04 -6.46 0.10
N THR A 21 2.22 -5.35 -0.60
CA THR A 21 3.55 -4.79 -0.88
C THR A 21 4.24 -4.34 0.40
N ILE A 22 3.52 -3.64 1.29
CA ILE A 22 4.07 -3.24 2.61
C ILE A 22 4.47 -4.47 3.43
N ALA A 23 3.59 -5.48 3.48
CA ALA A 23 3.88 -6.72 4.20
C ALA A 23 5.12 -7.42 3.61
N ASN A 24 5.22 -7.52 2.29
CA ASN A 24 6.38 -8.09 1.60
C ASN A 24 7.67 -7.31 1.87
N ILE A 25 7.63 -5.98 1.95
CA ILE A 25 8.81 -5.16 2.28
C ILE A 25 9.30 -5.50 3.69
N ARG A 26 8.38 -5.59 4.66
CA ARG A 26 8.69 -5.98 6.05
C ARG A 26 9.20 -7.41 6.17
N GLU A 27 8.68 -8.32 5.36
CA GLU A 27 9.05 -9.75 5.38
C GLU A 27 10.38 -10.01 4.68
N LYS A 28 10.62 -9.37 3.52
CA LYS A 28 11.82 -9.58 2.71
C LYS A 28 13.03 -8.76 3.15
N SER A 29 12.83 -7.68 3.90
CA SER A 29 13.91 -6.82 4.37
C SER A 29 13.95 -6.75 5.88
N SER A 30 14.80 -7.57 6.48
CA SER A 30 15.08 -7.54 7.93
C SER A 30 15.59 -6.16 8.37
N VAL A 31 16.42 -5.50 7.57
CA VAL A 31 16.97 -4.17 7.89
C VAL A 31 15.87 -3.12 8.03
N LEU A 32 14.92 -3.06 7.09
CA LEU A 32 13.81 -2.09 7.16
C LEU A 32 12.86 -2.41 8.30
N ARG A 33 12.60 -3.69 8.57
CA ARG A 33 11.79 -4.14 9.71
C ARG A 33 12.44 -3.76 11.04
N ASP A 34 13.75 -3.95 11.17
CA ASP A 34 14.48 -3.64 12.39
C ASP A 34 14.57 -2.11 12.59
N LEU A 35 14.71 -1.33 11.51
CA LEU A 35 14.59 0.14 11.52
C LEU A 35 13.17 0.62 11.89
N GLU A 36 12.13 -0.07 11.44
CA GLU A 36 10.74 0.25 11.81
C GLU A 36 10.45 -0.09 13.28
N SER A 37 10.92 -1.26 13.75
CA SER A 37 10.78 -1.72 15.13
C SER A 37 11.55 -0.83 16.12
N SER A 38 12.71 -0.33 15.72
CA SER A 38 13.49 0.65 16.50
C SER A 38 12.95 2.08 16.41
N GLY A 39 11.90 2.33 15.62
CA GLY A 39 11.27 3.64 15.47
C GLY A 39 12.04 4.64 14.61
N GLY A 40 13.08 4.20 13.89
CA GLY A 40 13.88 5.05 13.00
C GLY A 40 13.15 5.42 11.71
N ILE A 41 12.26 4.54 11.23
CA ILE A 41 11.42 4.79 10.05
C ILE A 41 9.99 4.25 10.28
N LYS A 42 9.02 4.71 9.48
CA LYS A 42 7.67 4.13 9.42
C LYS A 42 7.30 3.81 7.98
N ILE A 43 6.81 2.61 7.72
CA ILE A 43 6.34 2.21 6.38
C ILE A 43 4.83 2.39 6.33
N ALA A 44 4.37 3.28 5.45
CA ALA A 44 2.95 3.51 5.18
C ALA A 44 2.70 3.37 3.67
N GLY A 45 1.58 2.76 3.31
CA GLY A 45 1.13 2.71 1.92
C GLY A 45 0.35 3.95 1.57
N SER A 46 0.42 4.37 0.31
CA SER A 46 -0.49 5.39 -0.20
C SER A 46 -0.97 5.02 -1.60
N MET A 47 -2.22 5.38 -1.91
CA MET A 47 -2.70 5.45 -3.28
C MET A 47 -2.70 6.90 -3.73
N TYR A 48 -2.09 7.13 -4.88
CA TYR A 48 -2.13 8.41 -5.54
C TYR A 48 -3.29 8.44 -6.54
N ASN A 49 -4.20 9.40 -6.37
CA ASN A 49 -5.26 9.66 -7.33
C ASN A 49 -4.77 10.70 -8.36
N LEU A 50 -4.61 10.28 -9.61
CA LEU A 50 -4.13 11.13 -10.72
C LEU A 50 -5.11 12.23 -11.12
N GLU A 51 -6.41 12.05 -10.86
CA GLU A 51 -7.46 12.99 -11.25
C GLU A 51 -7.58 14.16 -10.26
N THR A 52 -7.46 13.86 -8.96
CA THR A 52 -7.57 14.87 -7.89
C THR A 52 -6.22 15.35 -7.38
N GLY A 53 -5.14 14.62 -7.67
CA GLY A 53 -3.81 14.86 -7.12
C GLY A 53 -3.67 14.51 -5.64
N ILE A 54 -4.67 13.85 -5.04
CA ILE A 54 -4.70 13.51 -3.62
C ILE A 54 -3.99 12.18 -3.40
N ALA A 55 -3.06 12.16 -2.44
CA ALA A 55 -2.46 10.94 -1.92
C ALA A 55 -3.24 10.49 -0.68
N GLU A 56 -3.97 9.39 -0.80
CA GLU A 56 -4.66 8.76 0.33
C GLU A 56 -3.68 7.78 0.98
N PHE A 57 -3.38 7.99 2.25
CA PHE A 57 -2.52 7.09 3.02
C PHE A 57 -3.37 5.97 3.63
N PHE A 58 -2.96 4.73 3.41
CA PHE A 58 -3.53 3.55 4.05
C PHE A 58 -2.88 3.40 5.43
N ALA A 59 -3.67 3.68 6.48
CA ALA A 59 -3.28 3.47 7.87
C ALA A 59 -3.54 2.03 8.33
#